data_AF-A0A6N2HGI1-F1
#
_entry.id   AF-A0A6N2HGI1-F1
#
_cell.length_a   1.000
_cell.length_b   1.000
_cell.length_c   1.000
_cell.angle_alpha   90.00
_cell.angle_beta   90.00
_cell.angle_gamma   90.00
#
_symmetry.space_group_name_H-M   'P 1'
#
loop_
_entity.id
_entity.type
_entity.pdbx_description
1 polymer ?
#
loop_
_entity_poly.entity_id
_entity_poly.type
_entity_poly.pdbx_seq_one_letter_code
_entity_poly.pdbx_strand_id
1 'polypeptide(L)'
;MYLVPLLLGLGLILVGLALAANHRGITQRTVDTYLNPAHADPGLLRTFNRLGFEHPGMDFLRYAPLQRQFVRIFGGFLSVFGLALLAVGVVFLVRP
;
A
#
# COMPACT_ATOMS: atom_id res chain seq x y z
N MET A 1 9.19 -24.70 -16.32
CA MET A 1 9.57 -23.77 -15.22
C MET A 1 8.68 -22.50 -15.22
N TYR A 2 7.38 -22.61 -15.51
CA TYR A 2 6.49 -21.45 -15.71
C TYR A 2 5.51 -21.21 -14.55
N LEU A 3 5.48 -22.11 -13.56
CA LEU A 3 4.59 -22.02 -12.41
C LEU A 3 4.92 -20.83 -11.50
N VAL A 4 6.21 -20.54 -11.31
CA VAL A 4 6.70 -19.44 -10.46
C VAL A 4 6.25 -18.07 -10.97
N PRO A 5 6.44 -17.69 -12.25
CA PRO A 5 5.96 -16.40 -12.74
C PRO A 5 4.43 -16.28 -12.75
N LEU A 6 3.70 -17.38 -12.97
CA LEU A 6 2.24 -17.41 -12.88
C LEU A 6 1.73 -17.14 -11.45
N LEU A 7 2.31 -17.81 -10.46
CA LEU A 7 1.96 -17.62 -9.05
C LEU A 7 2.32 -16.22 -8.55
N LEU A 8 3.48 -15.70 -8.97
CA LEU A 8 3.88 -14.33 -8.65
C LEU A 8 2.93 -13.30 -9.29
N GLY A 9 2.58 -13.47 -10.56
CA GLY A 9 1.62 -12.60 -11.25
C GLY A 9 0.24 -12.61 -10.59
N LEU A 10 -0.28 -13.80 -10.28
CA LEU A 10 -1.56 -13.95 -9.57
C LEU A 10 -1.53 -13.29 -8.19
N GLY A 11 -0.46 -13.53 -7.41
CA GLY A 11 -0.28 -12.92 -6.10
C GLY A 11 -0.24 -11.39 -6.17
N LEU A 12 0.51 -10.83 -7.12
CA LEU A 12 0.60 -9.38 -7.34
C LEU A 12 -0.75 -8.76 -7.74
N ILE A 13 -1.53 -9.43 -8.59
CA ILE A 13 -2.89 -8.98 -8.95
C ILE A 13 -3.78 -8.96 -7.72
N LEU A 14 -3.83 -10.06 -6.97
CA LEU A 14 -4.72 -10.17 -5.81
C LEU A 14 -4.35 -9.15 -4.73
N VAL A 15 -3.06 -8.96 -4.46
CA VAL A 15 -2.57 -7.96 -3.51
C VAL A 15 -2.89 -6.55 -4.01
N GLY A 16 -2.57 -6.22 -5.27
CA GLY A 16 -2.87 -4.91 -5.85
C GLY A 16 -4.36 -4.58 -5.83
N LEU A 17 -5.20 -5.55 -6.20
CA LEU A 17 -6.65 -5.40 -6.19
C LEU A 17 -7.19 -5.26 -4.77
N ALA A 18 -6.67 -6.01 -3.80
CA ALA A 18 -7.04 -5.88 -2.39
C ALA A 18 -6.65 -4.51 -1.82
N LEU A 19 -5.46 -4.00 -2.17
CA LEU A 19 -5.03 -2.65 -1.82
C LEU A 19 -5.94 -1.58 -2.44
N ALA A 20 -6.31 -1.73 -3.71
CA ALA A 20 -7.18 -0.78 -4.39
C ALA A 20 -8.62 -0.82 -3.87
N ALA A 21 -9.16 -2.00 -3.60
CA ALA A 21 -10.53 -2.21 -3.14
C ALA A 21 -10.71 -1.82 -1.67
N ASN A 22 -9.78 -2.22 -0.80
CA ASN A 22 -9.83 -1.96 0.63
C ASN A 22 -8.83 -0.88 1.08
N HIS A 23 -8.54 0.08 0.21
CA HIS A 23 -7.61 1.18 0.48
C HIS A 23 -7.99 1.92 1.77
N ARG A 24 -9.28 2.10 2.07
CA ARG A 24 -9.77 2.78 3.27
C ARG A 24 -9.40 2.03 4.56
N GLY A 25 -9.66 0.73 4.61
CA GLY A 25 -9.37 -0.11 5.78
C GLY A 25 -7.86 -0.32 6.01
N ILE A 26 -7.10 -0.47 4.93
CA ILE A 26 -5.63 -0.63 5.01
C ILE A 26 -4.98 0.65 5.49
N THR A 27 -5.38 1.81 4.95
CA THR A 27 -4.83 3.10 5.41
C THR A 27 -5.12 3.32 6.89
N GLN A 28 -6.35 3.04 7.33
CA GLN A 28 -6.75 3.19 8.73
C GLN A 28 -5.96 2.25 9.65
N ARG A 29 -5.83 0.98 9.30
CA ARG A 29 -5.06 0.00 10.10
C ARG A 29 -3.58 0.35 10.18
N THR A 30 -2.97 0.77 9.08
CA THR A 30 -1.56 1.19 9.06
C THR A 30 -1.34 2.41 9.96
N VAL A 31 -2.27 3.36 9.95
CA VAL A 31 -2.20 4.54 10.82
C VAL A 31 -2.36 4.13 12.29
N ASP A 32 -3.38 3.34 12.61
CA ASP A 32 -3.66 2.90 13.99
C ASP A 32 -2.54 2.03 14.58
N THR A 33 -1.77 1.36 13.74
CA THR A 33 -0.68 0.46 14.17
C THR A 33 0.69 1.14 14.18
N TYR A 34 1.02 1.91 13.13
CA TYR A 34 2.38 2.45 12.92
C TYR A 34 2.52 3.94 13.18
N LEU A 35 1.42 4.70 13.11
CA LEU A 35 1.43 6.17 13.24
C LEU A 35 0.56 6.65 14.40
N ASN A 36 0.17 5.71 15.27
CA ASN A 36 -0.60 6.02 16.46
C ASN A 36 0.29 6.78 17.46
N PRO A 37 -0.06 8.03 17.78
CA PRO A 37 0.73 8.85 18.70
C PRO A 37 0.83 8.25 20.11
N ALA A 38 -0.12 7.37 20.50
CA ALA A 38 -0.07 6.66 21.77
C ALA A 38 1.09 5.65 21.88
N HIS A 39 1.64 5.22 20.74
CA HIS A 39 2.76 4.27 20.65
C HIS A 39 4.01 4.89 19.98
N ALA A 40 3.97 6.19 19.67
CA ALA A 40 5.08 6.88 19.03
C ALA A 40 6.18 7.23 20.04
N ASP A 41 7.43 7.14 19.60
CA ASP A 41 8.60 7.40 20.42
C ASP A 41 8.59 8.84 20.98
N PRO A 42 8.74 9.05 22.31
CA PRO A 42 8.70 10.38 22.94
C PRO A 42 9.67 11.40 22.34
N GLY A 43 10.80 10.93 21.79
CA GLY A 43 11.79 11.78 21.10
C GLY A 43 11.28 12.33 19.77
N LEU A 44 10.54 11.53 18.99
CA LEU A 44 9.90 11.96 17.76
C LEU A 44 8.79 12.97 18.05
N LEU A 45 7.95 12.69 19.05
CA LEU A 45 6.90 13.58 19.55
C LEU A 45 7.43 14.99 19.91
N ARG A 46 8.55 15.05 20.65
CA ARG A 46 9.21 16.33 20.99
C ARG A 46 9.79 17.04 19.78
N THR A 47 10.30 16.30 18.80
CA THR A 47 10.91 16.88 17.59
C THR A 47 9.85 17.51 16.70
N PHE A 48 8.71 16.85 16.50
CA PHE A 48 7.56 17.42 15.78
C PHE A 48 7.03 18.67 16.48
N ASN A 49 6.86 18.62 17.80
CA ASN A 49 6.41 19.77 18.59
C ASN A 49 7.40 20.96 18.51
N ARG A 50 8.71 20.70 18.51
CA ARG A 50 9.75 21.73 18.33
C ARG A 50 9.75 22.37 16.94
N LEU A 51 9.39 21.62 15.91
CA LEU A 51 9.30 22.12 14.53
C LEU A 51 7.98 22.85 14.26
N GLY A 52 7.09 22.97 15.25
CA GLY A 52 5.77 23.59 15.08
C GLY A 52 4.83 22.77 14.18
N PHE A 53 5.17 21.51 13.90
CA PHE A 53 4.28 20.58 13.22
C PHE A 53 3.40 19.90 14.24
N GLU A 54 2.08 20.04 14.09
CA GLU A 54 1.14 19.16 14.77
C GLU A 54 1.49 17.72 14.42
N HIS A 55 1.58 16.88 15.43
CA HIS A 55 1.96 15.49 15.25
C HIS A 55 1.08 14.90 14.15
N PRO A 56 1.60 14.18 13.13
CA PRO A 56 0.81 13.64 12.02
C PRO A 56 -0.51 12.99 12.45
N GLY A 57 -0.52 12.38 13.64
CA GLY A 57 -1.70 11.92 14.39
C GLY A 57 -2.91 12.87 14.43
N MET A 58 -2.70 14.18 14.62
CA MET A 58 -3.76 15.19 14.76
C MET A 58 -4.20 15.80 13.41
N ASP A 59 -3.30 15.90 12.43
CA ASP A 59 -3.57 16.48 11.11
C ASP A 59 -4.08 15.44 10.08
N PHE A 60 -4.28 14.18 10.50
CA PHE A 60 -4.71 13.07 9.64
C PHE A 60 -6.04 13.30 8.94
N LEU A 61 -6.98 14.05 9.52
CA LEU A 61 -8.24 14.38 8.83
C LEU A 61 -8.00 15.19 7.55
N ARG A 62 -6.90 15.95 7.49
CA ARG A 62 -6.52 16.79 6.36
C ARG A 62 -5.77 16.02 5.27
N TYR A 63 -4.95 15.03 5.64
CA TYR A 63 -4.13 14.23 4.70
C TYR A 63 -4.68 12.82 4.39
N ALA A 64 -5.66 12.33 5.15
CA ALA A 64 -6.36 11.06 4.89
C ALA A 64 -6.87 10.90 3.45
N PRO A 65 -7.43 11.92 2.76
CA PRO A 65 -7.86 11.74 1.37
C PRO A 65 -6.68 11.50 0.42
N LEU A 66 -5.57 12.20 0.59
CA LEU A 66 -4.35 12.00 -0.21
C LEU A 66 -3.76 10.62 0.01
N GLN A 67 -3.63 10.19 1.26
CA GLN A 67 -3.07 8.87 1.59
C GLN A 67 -3.94 7.73 1.04
N ARG A 68 -5.27 7.86 1.13
CA ARG A 68 -6.22 6.92 0.50
C ARG A 68 -6.07 6.88 -1.02
N GLN A 69 -5.88 8.03 -1.65
CA GLN A 69 -5.69 8.14 -3.09
C GLN A 69 -4.36 7.50 -3.52
N PHE A 70 -3.28 7.71 -2.78
CA PHE A 70 -1.99 7.05 -3.01
C PHE A 70 -2.10 5.53 -2.91
N VAL A 71 -2.70 5.00 -1.84
CA VAL A 71 -2.88 3.55 -1.64
C VAL A 71 -3.71 2.93 -2.77
N ARG A 72 -4.76 3.64 -3.22
CA ARG A 72 -5.59 3.21 -4.34
C ARG A 72 -4.83 3.20 -5.68
N ILE A 73 -4.07 4.25 -5.96
CA ILE A 73 -3.26 4.37 -7.18
C ILE A 73 -2.17 3.29 -7.20
N PHE A 74 -1.44 3.10 -6.10
CA PHE A 74 -0.43 2.05 -5.97
C PHE A 74 -1.02 0.64 -6.10
N GLY A 75 -2.19 0.39 -5.49
CA GLY A 75 -2.91 -0.88 -5.66
C GLY A 75 -3.25 -1.14 -7.13
N GLY A 76 -3.73 -0.11 -7.85
CA GLY A 76 -3.98 -0.17 -9.28
C GLY A 76 -2.71 -0.49 -10.09
N PHE A 77 -1.60 0.19 -9.82
CA PHE A 77 -0.31 -0.08 -10.47
C PHE A 77 0.17 -1.52 -10.23
N LEU A 78 0.10 -2.02 -8.99
CA LEU A 78 0.44 -3.41 -8.68
C LEU A 78 -0.42 -4.40 -9.48
N SER A 79 -1.72 -4.11 -9.61
CA SER A 79 -2.63 -4.97 -10.36
C SER A 79 -2.30 -5.02 -11.85
N VAL A 80 -1.96 -3.89 -12.47
CA VAL A 80 -1.56 -3.82 -13.89
C VAL A 80 -0.24 -4.55 -14.11
N PHE A 81 0.74 -4.36 -13.21
CA PHE A 81 2.01 -5.09 -13.27
C PHE A 81 1.83 -6.60 -13.12
N GLY A 82 0.98 -7.04 -12.19
CA GLY A 82 0.66 -8.45 -12.00
C GLY A 82 -0.02 -9.05 -13.23
N LEU A 83 -0.94 -8.31 -13.89
CA LEU A 83 -1.57 -8.73 -15.15
C LEU A 83 -0.54 -8.89 -16.28
N ALA A 84 0.41 -7.97 -16.40
CA ALA A 84 1.48 -8.07 -17.40
C ALA A 84 2.36 -9.30 -17.17
N LEU A 85 2.76 -9.56 -15.92
CA LEU A 85 3.53 -10.77 -15.57
C LEU A 85 2.74 -12.06 -15.84
N LEU A 86 1.43 -12.06 -15.55
CA LEU A 86 0.56 -13.20 -15.81
C LEU A 86 0.41 -13.45 -17.31
N ALA A 87 0.23 -12.40 -18.12
CA ALA A 87 0.17 -12.49 -19.57
C ALA A 87 1.48 -13.05 -20.16
N VAL A 88 2.63 -12.54 -19.73
CA VAL A 88 3.94 -13.07 -20.15
C VAL A 88 4.11 -14.53 -19.73
N GLY A 89 3.75 -14.87 -18.50
CA GLY A 89 3.79 -16.25 -17.99
C GLY A 89 2.93 -17.21 -18.81
N VAL A 90 1.72 -16.78 -19.22
CA VAL A 90 0.84 -17.57 -20.08
C VAL A 90 1.43 -17.73 -21.48
N VAL A 91 1.98 -16.67 -22.08
CA VAL A 91 2.62 -16.75 -23.41
C VAL A 91 3.76 -17.77 -23.40
N PHE A 92 4.63 -17.72 -22.40
CA PHE A 92 5.71 -18.69 -22.23
C PHE A 92 5.23 -20.11 -21.89
N LEU A 93 4.07 -20.26 -21.27
CA LEU A 93 3.47 -21.57 -21.02
C LEU A 93 2.91 -22.20 -22.31
N VAL A 94 2.29 -21.39 -23.18
CA VAL A 94 1.65 -21.85 -24.43
C VAL A 94 2.64 -21.98 -25.58
N ARG A 95 3.72 -21.20 -25.57
CA ARG A 95 4.89 -21.34 -26.47
C ARG A 95 6.13 -21.68 -25.64
N PRO A 96 6.34 -22.96 -25.31
CA PRO A 96 7.49 -23.39 -24.50
C PRO A 96 8.83 -23.12 -25.18
#